data_AF-A0A7S2AHR4-F1
#
_entry.id   AF-A0A7S2AHR4-F1
#
_cell.length_a   1.000
_cell.length_b   1.000
_cell.length_c   1.000
_cell.angle_alpha   90.00
_cell.angle_beta   90.00
_cell.angle_gamma   90.00
#
_symmetry.space_group_name_H-M   'P 1'
#
loop_
_entity.id
_entity.type
_entity.pdbx_description
1 polymer ?
#
loop_
_entity_poly.entity_id
_entity_poly.type
_entity_poly.pdbx_seq_one_letter_code
_entity_poly.pdbx_strand_id
1 'polypeptide(L)'
;GLLIFANVTRSVTAIYAGVVLFTFYQQTISALIYAILADNVERPRRTRAGVNYKTFSTLAQALGVLVQLVVVLIDPAEDSWTWRTFNLMLLPGWALLPAIGLAVVSITPVGSKISRLPNVDEIQEPEVDRQGRRRLDQEWLEQPVFCGQRRRFVVAVSVNAFFIITLLANGMTVRYFSLYFTQVKKLSPAGICALNGVCRIWIAIFAQVGKPLSRKVGRSNLVVLLHTASALFTLGIYGGGLFE
;
A
#
# COMPACT_ATOMS: atom_id res chain seq x y z
N GLY A 1 -16.96 -15.55 3.46
CA GLY A 1 -18.30 -15.89 3.96
C GLY A 1 -19.33 -14.90 3.47
N LEU A 2 -19.44 -13.73 4.13
CA LEU A 2 -20.53 -12.76 3.88
C LEU A 2 -20.61 -12.24 2.44
N LEU A 3 -19.48 -11.93 1.78
CA LEU A 3 -19.49 -11.46 0.39
C LEU A 3 -19.90 -12.56 -0.62
N ILE A 4 -19.58 -13.82 -0.33
CA ILE A 4 -20.04 -14.96 -1.14
C ILE A 4 -21.55 -15.13 -0.95
N PHE A 5 -22.04 -15.07 0.29
CA PHE A 5 -23.46 -15.08 0.59
C PHE A 5 -24.22 -13.92 -0.07
N ALA A 6 -23.67 -12.71 -0.01
CA ALA A 6 -24.22 -11.52 -0.67
C ALA A 6 -24.30 -11.70 -2.19
N ASN A 7 -23.28 -12.35 -2.77
CA ASN A 7 -23.23 -12.66 -4.19
C ASN A 7 -24.28 -13.72 -4.60
N VAL A 8 -24.51 -14.75 -3.78
CA VAL A 8 -25.53 -15.76 -4.04
C VAL A 8 -26.95 -15.18 -3.88
N THR A 9 -27.16 -14.35 -2.86
CA THR A 9 -28.47 -13.76 -2.54
C THR A 9 -28.78 -12.47 -3.31
N ARG A 10 -27.84 -11.95 -4.11
CA ARG A 10 -27.93 -10.67 -4.83
C ARG A 10 -28.33 -9.49 -3.92
N SER A 11 -28.02 -9.56 -2.63
CA SER A 11 -28.39 -8.55 -1.65
C SER A 11 -27.38 -7.42 -1.63
N VAL A 12 -27.79 -6.24 -2.09
CA VAL A 12 -26.96 -5.02 -2.10
C VAL A 12 -26.51 -4.64 -0.68
N THR A 13 -27.40 -4.74 0.31
CA THR A 13 -27.08 -4.48 1.73
C THR A 13 -25.98 -5.41 2.24
N ALA A 14 -26.04 -6.69 1.88
CA ALA A 14 -25.03 -7.66 2.25
C ALA A 14 -23.68 -7.40 1.56
N ILE A 15 -23.68 -6.85 0.34
CA ILE A 15 -22.45 -6.40 -0.34
C ILE A 15 -21.82 -5.25 0.44
N TYR A 16 -22.59 -4.22 0.83
CA TYR A 16 -22.08 -3.11 1.63
C TYR A 16 -21.50 -3.57 2.97
N ALA A 17 -22.25 -4.39 3.72
CA ALA A 17 -21.76 -4.96 4.97
C ALA A 17 -20.47 -5.78 4.76
N GLY A 18 -20.44 -6.58 3.69
CA GLY A 18 -19.27 -7.35 3.29
C GLY A 18 -18.04 -6.50 2.99
N VAL A 19 -18.19 -5.38 2.28
CA VAL A 19 -17.11 -4.44 1.97
C VAL A 19 -16.58 -3.75 3.23
N VAL A 20 -17.46 -3.36 4.14
CA VAL A 20 -17.07 -2.77 5.43
C VAL A 20 -16.24 -3.76 6.26
N LEU A 21 -16.73 -5.00 6.43
CA LEU A 21 -16.00 -6.04 7.15
C LEU A 21 -14.67 -6.39 6.47
N PHE A 22 -14.65 -6.44 5.14
CA PHE A 22 -13.41 -6.64 4.40
C PHE A 22 -12.40 -5.52 4.63
N THR A 23 -12.87 -4.27 4.73
CA THR A 23 -11.99 -3.13 5.04
C THR A 23 -11.37 -3.27 6.42
N PHE A 24 -12.15 -3.65 7.44
CA PHE A 24 -11.62 -3.95 8.77
C PHE A 24 -10.57 -5.05 8.74
N TYR A 25 -10.89 -6.19 8.10
CA TYR A 25 -9.96 -7.29 7.89
C TYR A 25 -8.66 -6.83 7.24
N GLN A 26 -8.75 -6.03 6.18
CA GLN A 26 -7.59 -5.55 5.42
C GLN A 26 -6.69 -4.65 6.28
N GLN A 27 -7.27 -3.76 7.10
CA GLN A 27 -6.47 -2.90 8.00
C GLN A 27 -5.76 -3.71 9.09
N THR A 28 -6.47 -4.65 9.72
CA THR A 28 -5.89 -5.53 10.76
C THR A 28 -4.75 -6.36 10.20
N ILE A 29 -4.94 -7.01 9.05
CA ILE A 29 -3.89 -7.81 8.42
C ILE A 29 -2.71 -6.95 7.97
N SER A 30 -2.95 -5.74 7.46
CA SER A 30 -1.86 -4.85 7.04
C SER A 30 -0.91 -4.56 8.20
N ALA A 31 -1.44 -4.28 9.40
CA ALA A 31 -0.62 -4.10 10.60
C ALA A 31 0.15 -5.38 10.98
N LEU A 32 -0.52 -6.54 10.97
CA LEU A 32 0.10 -7.83 11.32
C LEU A 32 1.21 -8.24 10.36
N ILE A 33 1.06 -7.99 9.05
CA ILE A 33 2.10 -8.31 8.06
C ILE A 33 3.39 -7.54 8.35
N TYR A 34 3.30 -6.28 8.78
CA TYR A 34 4.49 -5.52 9.16
C TYR A 34 5.18 -6.08 10.40
N ALA A 35 4.40 -6.55 11.39
CA ALA A 35 4.95 -7.23 12.56
C ALA A 35 5.65 -8.54 12.18
N ILE A 36 4.98 -9.41 11.42
CA ILE A 36 5.54 -10.66 10.92
C ILE A 36 6.83 -10.41 10.11
N LEU A 37 6.84 -9.39 9.26
CA LEU A 37 8.04 -9.00 8.49
C LEU A 37 9.17 -8.53 9.41
N ALA A 38 8.87 -7.79 10.47
CA ALA A 38 9.87 -7.33 11.43
C ALA A 38 10.46 -8.50 12.23
N ASP A 39 9.64 -9.47 12.61
CA ASP A 39 10.02 -10.69 13.33
C ASP A 39 10.93 -11.61 12.50
N ASN A 40 10.74 -11.65 11.19
CA ASN A 40 11.49 -12.53 10.28
C ASN A 40 12.69 -11.84 9.59
N VAL A 41 13.01 -10.59 9.93
CA VAL A 41 14.08 -9.83 9.30
C VAL A 41 14.97 -9.12 10.32
N GLU A 42 16.28 -9.37 10.21
CA GLU A 42 17.33 -8.67 10.96
C GLU A 42 17.17 -7.15 10.90
N ARG A 43 17.36 -6.46 12.04
CA ARG A 43 17.19 -5.00 12.17
C ARG A 43 17.83 -4.18 11.03
N PRO A 44 19.10 -4.40 10.62
CA PRO A 44 19.74 -3.62 9.56
C PRO A 44 19.09 -3.81 8.17
N ARG A 45 18.42 -4.94 7.96
CA ARG A 45 17.81 -5.32 6.67
C ARG A 45 16.33 -4.95 6.57
N ARG A 46 15.68 -4.54 7.67
CA ARG A 46 14.24 -4.23 7.71
C ARG A 46 13.81 -3.16 6.72
N THR A 47 14.58 -2.09 6.55
CA THR A 47 14.25 -1.06 5.54
C THR A 47 14.21 -1.68 4.12
N ARG A 48 15.18 -2.53 3.79
CA ARG A 48 15.22 -3.22 2.49
C ARG A 48 14.04 -4.16 2.33
N ALA A 49 13.73 -4.94 3.37
CA ALA A 49 12.60 -5.85 3.37
C ALA A 49 11.26 -5.10 3.21
N GLY A 50 11.07 -3.97 3.90
CA GLY A 50 9.88 -3.14 3.77
C GLY A 50 9.67 -2.58 2.35
N VAL A 51 10.75 -2.12 1.70
CA VAL A 51 10.69 -1.67 0.29
C VAL A 51 10.36 -2.83 -0.65
N ASN A 52 10.97 -3.99 -0.44
CA ASN A 52 10.67 -5.19 -1.23
C ASN A 52 9.21 -5.62 -1.06
N TYR A 53 8.72 -5.68 0.18
CA TYR A 53 7.32 -5.97 0.48
C TYR A 53 6.38 -4.99 -0.25
N LYS A 54 6.65 -3.68 -0.17
CA LYS A 54 5.83 -2.68 -0.86
C LYS A 54 5.83 -2.89 -2.38
N THR A 55 6.98 -3.26 -2.95
CA THR A 55 7.13 -3.55 -4.38
C THR A 55 6.31 -4.77 -4.78
N PHE A 56 6.51 -5.91 -4.10
CA PHE A 56 5.79 -7.15 -4.38
C PHE A 56 4.28 -6.99 -4.16
N SER A 57 3.87 -6.29 -3.11
CA SER A 57 2.47 -5.97 -2.85
C SER A 57 1.86 -5.15 -3.99
N THR A 58 2.59 -4.17 -4.52
CA THR A 58 2.12 -3.35 -5.65
C THR A 58 2.07 -4.15 -6.96
N LEU A 59 3.04 -5.03 -7.21
CA LEU A 59 3.01 -5.94 -8.35
C LEU A 59 1.87 -6.95 -8.27
N ALA A 60 1.58 -7.49 -7.07
CA ALA A 60 0.44 -8.36 -6.85
C ALA A 60 -0.89 -7.63 -7.12
N GLN A 61 -1.00 -6.34 -6.73
CA GLN A 61 -2.14 -5.50 -7.10
C GLN A 61 -2.23 -5.29 -8.61
N ALA A 62 -1.10 -5.09 -9.30
CA ALA A 62 -1.08 -5.00 -10.76
C ALA A 62 -1.58 -6.30 -11.41
N LEU A 63 -1.10 -7.45 -10.93
CA LEU A 63 -1.52 -8.76 -11.42
C LEU A 63 -3.04 -8.96 -11.28
N GLY A 64 -3.62 -8.56 -10.14
CA GLY A 64 -5.07 -8.63 -9.94
C GLY A 64 -5.85 -7.86 -11.02
N VAL A 65 -5.40 -6.65 -11.35
CA VAL A 65 -6.03 -5.81 -12.39
C VAL A 65 -5.76 -6.36 -13.79
N LEU A 66 -4.58 -6.95 -14.05
CA LEU A 66 -4.28 -7.57 -15.35
C LEU A 66 -5.11 -8.84 -15.58
N VAL A 67 -5.38 -9.62 -14.53
CA VAL A 67 -6.33 -10.75 -14.63
C VAL A 67 -7.73 -10.23 -14.95
N GLN A 68 -8.18 -9.13 -14.32
CA GLN A 68 -9.45 -8.49 -14.66
C GLN A 68 -9.47 -8.01 -16.11
N LEU A 69 -8.37 -7.45 -16.62
CA LEU A 69 -8.24 -7.06 -18.03
C LEU A 69 -8.46 -8.27 -18.95
N VAL A 70 -7.81 -9.40 -18.68
CA VAL A 70 -8.00 -10.62 -19.48
C VAL A 70 -9.46 -11.07 -19.48
N VAL A 71 -10.13 -11.06 -18.32
CA VAL A 71 -11.55 -11.42 -18.22
C VAL A 71 -12.44 -10.49 -19.07
N VAL A 72 -12.18 -9.18 -19.03
CA VAL A 72 -12.94 -8.20 -19.83
C VAL A 72 -12.66 -8.34 -21.33
N LEU A 73 -11.44 -8.71 -21.72
CA LEU A 73 -11.08 -8.91 -23.13
C LEU A 73 -11.70 -10.17 -23.75
N ILE A 74 -12.09 -11.16 -22.93
CA ILE A 74 -12.74 -12.39 -23.41
C ILE A 74 -14.18 -12.11 -23.89
N ASP A 75 -14.85 -11.11 -23.33
CA ASP A 75 -16.18 -10.67 -23.77
C ASP A 75 -16.21 -9.14 -23.96
N PRO A 76 -15.65 -8.63 -25.08
CA PRO A 76 -15.57 -7.19 -25.33
C PRO A 76 -16.93 -6.58 -25.71
N ALA A 77 -17.95 -7.40 -25.98
CA ALA A 77 -19.24 -6.95 -26.50
C ALA A 77 -20.20 -6.47 -25.39
N GLU A 78 -19.93 -6.83 -24.13
CA GLU A 78 -20.69 -6.37 -22.98
C GLU A 78 -19.93 -5.28 -22.21
N ASP A 79 -20.13 -4.02 -22.62
CA ASP A 79 -19.85 -2.85 -21.77
C ASP A 79 -20.78 -2.79 -20.53
N SER A 80 -21.64 -3.80 -20.36
CA SER A 80 -22.46 -4.03 -19.20
C SER A 80 -21.72 -4.86 -18.16
N TRP A 81 -21.55 -4.30 -16.96
CA TRP A 81 -21.14 -5.03 -15.75
C TRP A 81 -22.19 -6.06 -15.35
N THR A 82 -22.26 -7.17 -16.08
CA THR A 82 -23.22 -8.24 -15.79
C THR A 82 -22.80 -8.99 -14.53
N TRP A 83 -23.79 -9.61 -13.88
CA TRP A 83 -23.55 -10.39 -12.66
C TRP A 83 -22.56 -11.54 -12.89
N ARG A 84 -22.50 -12.08 -14.11
CA ARG A 84 -21.55 -13.12 -14.50
C ARG A 84 -20.11 -12.61 -14.44
N THR A 85 -19.84 -11.45 -15.03
CA THR A 85 -18.53 -10.79 -14.99
C THR A 85 -18.14 -10.43 -13.55
N PHE A 86 -19.08 -9.91 -12.76
CA PHE A 86 -18.86 -9.63 -11.34
C PHE A 86 -18.47 -10.90 -10.55
N ASN A 87 -19.15 -12.03 -10.77
CA ASN A 87 -18.86 -13.30 -10.10
C ASN A 87 -17.49 -13.85 -10.49
N LEU A 88 -17.15 -13.82 -11.78
CA LEU A 88 -15.85 -14.26 -12.29
C LEU A 88 -14.70 -13.42 -11.73
N MET A 89 -14.91 -12.12 -11.49
CA MET A 89 -13.89 -11.25 -10.90
C MET A 89 -13.76 -11.43 -9.38
N LEU A 90 -14.88 -11.63 -8.68
CA LEU A 90 -14.90 -11.62 -7.22
C LEU A 90 -14.55 -12.99 -6.62
N LEU A 91 -15.20 -14.06 -7.08
CA LEU A 91 -15.16 -15.37 -6.42
C LEU A 91 -13.78 -16.04 -6.38
N PRO A 92 -12.94 -15.99 -7.44
CA PRO A 92 -11.62 -16.62 -7.38
C PRO A 92 -10.73 -16.04 -6.28
N GLY A 93 -10.75 -14.72 -6.09
CA GLY A 93 -10.00 -14.06 -5.02
C GLY A 93 -10.45 -14.53 -3.63
N TRP A 94 -11.76 -14.67 -3.41
CA TRP A 94 -12.30 -15.17 -2.15
C TRP A 94 -12.05 -16.65 -1.91
N ALA A 95 -12.02 -17.46 -2.97
CA ALA A 95 -11.71 -18.88 -2.88
C ALA A 95 -10.23 -19.13 -2.57
N LEU A 96 -9.33 -18.25 -3.03
CA LEU A 96 -7.90 -18.35 -2.76
C LEU A 96 -7.49 -17.87 -1.35
N LEU A 97 -8.28 -17.00 -0.71
CA LEU A 97 -7.95 -16.46 0.62
C LEU A 97 -7.77 -17.56 1.69
N PRO A 98 -8.64 -18.58 1.82
CA PRO A 98 -8.41 -19.71 2.72
C PRO A 98 -7.11 -20.47 2.42
N ALA A 99 -6.79 -20.68 1.14
CA ALA A 99 -5.56 -21.37 0.75
C ALA A 99 -4.31 -20.58 1.16
N ILE A 100 -4.35 -19.24 1.05
CA ILE A 100 -3.29 -18.37 1.57
C ILE A 100 -3.21 -18.47 3.11
N GLY A 101 -4.35 -18.50 3.79
CA GLY A 101 -4.41 -18.70 5.24
C GLY A 101 -3.71 -19.99 5.68
N LEU A 102 -3.92 -21.09 4.96
CA LEU A 102 -3.23 -22.36 5.19
C LEU A 102 -1.72 -22.28 4.91
N ALA A 103 -1.31 -21.54 3.87
CA ALA A 103 0.11 -21.30 3.62
C ALA A 103 0.77 -20.51 4.76
N VAL A 104 0.06 -19.58 5.39
CA VAL A 104 0.56 -18.82 6.56
C VAL A 104 0.73 -19.70 7.79
N VAL A 105 -0.03 -20.79 7.94
CA VAL A 105 0.17 -21.77 9.04
C VAL A 105 1.55 -22.44 8.96
N SER A 106 2.19 -22.46 7.79
CA SER A 106 3.56 -22.98 7.66
C SER A 106 4.63 -22.05 8.28
N ILE A 107 4.28 -20.78 8.56
CA ILE A 107 5.19 -19.85 9.22
C ILE A 107 5.20 -20.17 10.71
N THR A 108 6.39 -20.39 11.27
CA THR A 108 6.53 -20.67 12.70
C THR A 108 5.97 -19.50 13.51
N PRO A 109 5.02 -19.73 14.45
CA PRO A 109 4.49 -18.66 15.27
C PRO A 109 5.59 -18.09 16.17
N VAL A 110 5.48 -16.82 16.52
CA VAL A 110 6.40 -16.10 17.42
C VAL A 110 5.61 -15.45 18.56
N GLY A 111 6.27 -15.22 19.68
CA GLY A 111 5.70 -14.63 20.90
C GLY A 111 5.70 -15.61 22.06
N SER A 112 6.37 -15.24 23.14
CA SER A 112 6.66 -16.06 24.33
C SER A 112 5.45 -16.74 24.98
N LYS A 113 4.25 -16.18 24.82
CA LYS A 113 3.00 -16.72 25.41
C LYS A 113 2.44 -17.93 24.66
N ILE A 114 2.71 -18.04 23.36
CA ILE A 114 2.09 -19.03 22.46
C ILE A 114 3.15 -19.89 21.76
N SER A 115 4.35 -19.33 21.53
CA SER A 115 5.48 -19.98 20.87
C SER A 115 6.73 -19.97 21.75
N ARG A 116 7.66 -20.88 21.45
CA ARG A 116 8.99 -20.95 22.09
C ARG A 116 9.93 -19.85 21.59
N LEU A 117 9.61 -19.21 20.46
CA LEU A 117 10.44 -18.17 19.86
C LEU A 117 9.95 -16.78 20.30
N PRO A 118 10.83 -15.89 20.78
CA PRO A 118 10.46 -14.54 21.15
C PRO A 118 10.12 -13.70 19.90
N ASN A 119 9.16 -12.79 20.02
CA ASN A 119 8.97 -11.74 19.02
C ASN A 119 10.02 -10.63 19.18
N VAL A 120 10.10 -9.72 18.21
CA VAL A 120 11.09 -8.63 18.21
C VAL A 120 11.01 -7.69 19.39
N ASP A 121 9.81 -7.52 19.95
CA ASP A 121 9.57 -6.65 21.09
C ASP A 121 10.00 -7.31 22.41
N GLU A 122 10.07 -8.64 22.45
CA GLU A 122 10.50 -9.44 23.59
C GLU A 122 12.02 -9.65 23.66
N ILE A 123 12.75 -9.51 22.55
CA ILE A 123 14.21 -9.72 22.50
C ILE A 123 14.91 -8.63 23.34
N GLN A 124 15.48 -9.05 24.47
CA GLN A 124 16.35 -8.22 25.30
C GLN A 124 17.76 -8.20 24.70
N GLU A 125 18.18 -7.05 24.17
CA GLU A 125 19.57 -6.86 23.74
C GLU A 125 20.52 -6.84 24.96
N PRO A 126 21.75 -7.38 24.84
CA PRO A 126 22.73 -7.38 25.92
C PRO A 126 23.02 -5.95 26.41
N GLU A 127 23.08 -5.78 27.73
CA GLU A 127 22.99 -4.48 28.41
C GLU A 127 24.08 -3.47 27.99
N VAL A 128 25.27 -3.97 27.67
CA VAL A 128 26.45 -3.18 27.24
C VAL A 128 26.22 -2.53 25.86
N ASP A 129 25.73 -3.29 24.88
CA ASP A 129 25.36 -2.76 23.56
C ASP A 129 24.11 -1.86 23.64
N ARG A 130 23.23 -2.16 24.59
CA ARG A 130 21.96 -1.46 24.76
C ARG A 130 22.15 -0.03 25.28
N GLN A 131 23.04 0.20 26.26
CA GLN A 131 23.24 1.53 26.85
C GLN A 131 23.91 2.51 25.88
N GLY A 132 25.00 2.09 25.21
CA GLY A 132 25.72 2.93 24.25
C GLY A 132 24.85 3.31 23.05
N ARG A 133 24.14 2.33 22.47
CA ARG A 133 23.24 2.58 21.34
C ARG A 133 22.02 3.39 21.74
N ARG A 134 21.42 3.15 22.93
CA ARG A 134 20.32 3.98 23.44
C ARG A 134 20.73 5.44 23.63
N ARG A 135 21.93 5.72 24.13
CA ARG A 135 22.42 7.10 24.28
C ARG A 135 22.51 7.79 22.93
N LEU A 136 23.19 7.18 21.95
CA LEU A 136 23.34 7.75 20.61
C LEU A 136 21.98 7.97 19.92
N ASP A 137 21.08 6.99 20.00
CA ASP A 137 19.74 7.10 19.44
C ASP A 137 18.91 8.17 20.15
N GLN A 138 19.00 8.27 21.48
CA GLN A 138 18.31 9.31 22.25
C GLN A 138 18.85 10.70 21.91
N GLU A 139 20.16 10.91 21.89
CA GLU A 139 20.76 12.21 21.54
C GLU A 139 20.32 12.65 20.13
N TRP A 140 20.31 11.74 19.17
CA TRP A 140 19.84 12.02 17.81
C TRP A 140 18.34 12.39 17.76
N LEU A 141 17.49 11.66 18.52
CA LEU A 141 16.04 11.86 18.56
C LEU A 141 15.61 13.10 19.36
N GLU A 142 16.41 13.48 20.36
CA GLU A 142 16.20 14.61 21.25
C GLU A 142 16.75 15.92 20.68
N GLN A 143 17.58 15.86 19.64
CA GLN A 143 18.11 17.04 18.97
C GLN A 143 16.96 17.97 18.52
N PRO A 144 17.01 19.27 18.87
CA PRO A 144 16.03 20.25 18.39
C PRO A 144 16.25 20.50 16.90
N VAL A 145 15.17 20.51 16.11
CA VAL A 145 15.27 20.65 14.64
C VAL A 145 14.53 21.88 14.14
N PHE A 146 13.23 21.99 14.43
CA PHE A 146 12.37 23.05 13.90
C PHE A 146 11.63 23.71 15.05
N CYS A 147 11.72 25.04 15.17
CA CYS A 147 11.09 25.82 16.25
C CYS A 147 11.38 25.26 17.66
N GLY A 148 12.60 24.77 17.90
CA GLY A 148 12.99 24.16 19.18
C GLY A 148 12.36 22.80 19.49
N GLN A 149 11.55 22.23 18.59
CA GLN A 149 10.91 20.93 18.78
C GLN A 149 11.88 19.77 18.51
N ARG A 150 11.74 18.70 19.31
CA ARG A 150 12.57 17.48 19.22
C ARG A 150 12.32 16.75 17.90
N ARG A 151 13.40 16.23 17.29
CA ARG A 151 13.37 15.50 16.01
C ARG A 151 12.28 14.42 15.97
N ARG A 152 12.12 13.64 17.04
CA ARG A 152 11.12 12.55 17.08
C ARG A 152 9.69 13.02 16.79
N PHE A 153 9.30 14.19 17.29
CA PHE A 153 7.97 14.74 17.09
C PHE A 153 7.86 15.38 15.71
N VAL A 154 8.86 16.16 15.31
CA VAL A 154 8.88 16.81 13.99
C VAL A 154 8.82 15.78 12.87
N VAL A 155 9.56 14.67 12.97
CA VAL A 155 9.52 13.58 11.99
C VAL A 155 8.15 12.90 11.99
N ALA A 156 7.59 12.57 13.16
CA ALA A 156 6.28 11.93 13.23
C ALA A 156 5.17 12.82 12.65
N VAL A 157 5.14 14.10 13.01
CA VAL A 157 4.16 15.07 12.52
C VAL A 157 4.35 15.33 11.03
N SER A 158 5.59 15.54 10.56
CA SER A 158 5.85 15.80 9.14
C SER A 158 5.44 14.63 8.25
N VAL A 159 5.70 13.38 8.66
CA VAL A 159 5.27 12.19 7.90
C VAL A 159 3.74 12.11 7.80
N ASN A 160 3.02 12.41 8.89
CA ASN A 160 1.54 12.41 8.87
C ASN A 160 0.97 13.58 8.07
N ALA A 161 1.49 14.80 8.27
CA ALA A 161 1.07 15.98 7.52
C ALA A 161 1.29 15.78 6.01
N PHE A 162 2.45 15.23 5.65
CA PHE A 162 2.76 14.86 4.28
C PHE A 162 1.79 13.84 3.70
N PHE A 163 1.44 12.81 4.47
CA PHE A 163 0.44 11.82 4.04
C PHE A 163 -0.93 12.46 3.83
N ILE A 164 -1.38 13.33 4.73
CA ILE A 164 -2.66 14.07 4.62
C ILE A 164 -2.66 14.96 3.37
N ILE A 165 -1.63 15.78 3.17
CA ILE A 165 -1.53 16.68 2.01
C ILE A 165 -1.50 15.87 0.71
N THR A 166 -0.74 14.78 0.68
CA THR A 166 -0.69 13.87 -0.47
C THR A 166 -2.06 13.25 -0.72
N LEU A 167 -2.80 12.86 0.33
CA LEU A 167 -4.16 12.34 0.21
C LEU A 167 -5.16 13.40 -0.25
N LEU A 168 -5.00 14.67 0.12
CA LEU A 168 -5.83 15.76 -0.38
C LEU A 168 -5.59 16.00 -1.87
N ALA A 169 -4.31 16.05 -2.29
CA ALA A 169 -3.92 16.18 -3.69
C ALA A 169 -4.36 14.97 -4.54
N ASN A 170 -4.24 13.76 -3.99
CA ASN A 170 -4.66 12.51 -4.65
C ASN A 170 -6.17 12.25 -4.56
N GLY A 171 -6.86 12.84 -3.58
CA GLY A 171 -8.21 12.45 -3.17
C GLY A 171 -9.26 12.81 -4.22
N MET A 172 -9.07 13.93 -4.91
CA MET A 172 -9.92 14.33 -6.04
C MET A 172 -9.49 13.68 -7.35
N THR A 173 -8.19 13.39 -7.52
CA THR A 173 -7.64 12.95 -8.80
C THR A 173 -7.69 11.43 -8.98
N VAL A 174 -7.26 10.64 -7.98
CA VAL A 174 -7.10 9.17 -8.10
C VAL A 174 -8.40 8.42 -7.83
N ARG A 175 -9.20 8.83 -6.85
CA ARG A 175 -10.47 8.15 -6.52
C ARG A 175 -11.52 8.31 -7.62
N TYR A 176 -11.57 9.50 -8.23
CA TYR A 176 -12.47 9.80 -9.33
C TYR A 176 -11.83 9.59 -10.70
N PHE A 177 -10.56 9.20 -10.76
CA PHE A 177 -9.84 8.97 -12.01
C PHE A 177 -10.61 8.01 -12.93
N SER A 178 -10.95 6.83 -12.42
CA SER A 178 -11.71 5.84 -13.20
C SER A 178 -13.06 6.40 -13.64
N LEU A 179 -13.70 7.24 -12.83
CA LEU A 179 -14.99 7.86 -13.16
C LEU A 179 -14.85 8.96 -14.23
N TYR A 180 -13.82 9.80 -14.16
CA TYR A 180 -13.51 10.78 -15.20
C TYR A 180 -13.21 10.10 -16.53
N PHE A 181 -12.37 9.06 -16.51
CA PHE A 181 -11.99 8.37 -17.72
C PHE A 181 -13.14 7.57 -18.35
N THR A 182 -14.06 7.04 -17.55
CA THR A 182 -15.30 6.40 -18.05
C THR A 182 -16.32 7.41 -18.54
N GLN A 183 -16.63 8.43 -17.75
CA GLN A 183 -17.75 9.32 -18.03
C GLN A 183 -17.40 10.41 -19.04
N VAL A 184 -16.19 10.99 -18.94
CA VAL A 184 -15.73 12.11 -19.78
C VAL A 184 -14.93 11.61 -20.98
N LYS A 185 -13.91 10.77 -20.76
CA LYS A 185 -13.05 10.27 -21.84
C LYS A 185 -13.58 9.02 -22.53
N LYS A 186 -14.70 8.46 -22.05
CA LYS A 186 -15.36 7.27 -22.62
C LYS A 186 -14.39 6.09 -22.83
N LEU A 187 -13.42 5.93 -21.94
CA LEU A 187 -12.55 4.75 -21.95
C LEU A 187 -13.38 3.50 -21.65
N SER A 188 -13.13 2.44 -22.43
CA SER A 188 -13.69 1.12 -22.16
C SER A 188 -13.18 0.56 -20.82
N PRO A 189 -13.90 -0.38 -20.19
CA PRO A 189 -13.46 -1.09 -18.99
C PRO A 189 -12.07 -1.70 -19.15
N ALA A 190 -11.76 -2.25 -20.34
CA ALA A 190 -10.43 -2.75 -20.67
C ALA A 190 -9.36 -1.64 -20.61
N GLY A 191 -9.65 -0.46 -21.15
CA GLY A 191 -8.76 0.70 -21.07
C GLY A 191 -8.44 1.12 -19.63
N ILE A 192 -9.44 1.08 -18.75
CA ILE A 192 -9.26 1.41 -17.32
C ILE A 192 -8.43 0.36 -16.59
N CYS A 193 -8.69 -0.93 -16.85
CA CYS A 193 -7.90 -2.00 -16.26
C CYS A 193 -6.43 -1.92 -16.74
N ALA A 194 -6.20 -1.69 -18.04
CA ALA A 194 -4.86 -1.51 -18.58
C ALA A 194 -4.14 -0.31 -17.93
N LEU A 195 -4.80 0.83 -17.84
CA LEU A 195 -4.26 2.04 -17.22
C LEU A 195 -3.90 1.81 -15.74
N ASN A 196 -4.80 1.22 -14.96
CA ASN A 196 -4.53 0.88 -13.56
C ASN A 196 -3.36 -0.12 -13.42
N GLY A 197 -3.29 -1.13 -14.29
CA GLY A 197 -2.18 -2.08 -14.33
C GLY A 197 -0.84 -1.40 -14.57
N VAL A 198 -0.75 -0.55 -15.60
CA VAL A 198 0.45 0.23 -15.94
C VAL A 198 0.87 1.13 -14.78
N CYS A 199 -0.08 1.87 -14.17
CA CYS A 199 0.21 2.72 -13.02
C CYS A 199 0.83 1.93 -11.86
N ARG A 200 0.30 0.74 -11.54
CA ARG A 200 0.83 -0.10 -10.45
C ARG A 200 2.22 -0.64 -10.77
N ILE A 201 2.47 -1.07 -12.01
CA ILE A 201 3.80 -1.49 -12.47
C ILE A 201 4.79 -0.33 -12.32
N TRP A 202 4.41 0.87 -12.73
CA TRP A 202 5.24 2.07 -12.62
C TRP A 202 5.56 2.38 -11.16
N ILE A 203 4.56 2.35 -10.27
CA ILE A 203 4.77 2.54 -8.82
C ILE A 203 5.78 1.51 -8.27
N ALA A 204 5.69 0.25 -8.69
CA ALA A 204 6.62 -0.79 -8.26
C ALA A 204 8.06 -0.52 -8.74
N ILE A 205 8.23 -0.10 -9.99
CA ILE A 205 9.54 0.28 -10.56
C ILE A 205 10.14 1.45 -9.77
N PHE A 206 9.37 2.53 -9.59
CA PHE A 206 9.85 3.73 -8.89
C PHE A 206 10.12 3.47 -7.40
N ALA A 207 9.38 2.58 -6.75
CA ALA A 207 9.68 2.15 -5.39
C ALA A 207 11.08 1.51 -5.27
N GLN A 208 11.51 0.75 -6.27
CA GLN A 208 12.85 0.15 -6.31
C GLN A 208 13.94 1.16 -6.68
N VAL A 209 13.67 2.06 -7.63
CA VAL A 209 14.59 3.15 -8.03
C VAL A 209 14.84 4.14 -6.88
N GLY A 210 13.82 4.42 -6.07
CA GLY A 210 13.92 5.31 -4.91
C GLY A 210 14.96 4.84 -3.88
N LYS A 211 15.23 3.53 -3.79
CA LYS A 211 16.18 2.96 -2.83
C LYS A 211 17.63 3.41 -3.05
N PRO A 212 18.29 3.12 -4.20
CA PRO A 212 19.65 3.61 -4.46
C PRO A 212 19.71 5.14 -4.47
N LEU A 213 18.67 5.81 -4.96
CA LEU A 213 18.64 7.27 -5.01
C LEU A 213 18.60 7.90 -3.60
N SER A 214 17.79 7.33 -2.69
CA SER A 214 17.67 7.80 -1.31
C SER A 214 18.97 7.65 -0.51
N ARG A 215 19.84 6.70 -0.90
CA ARG A 215 21.17 6.53 -0.29
C ARG A 215 22.15 7.61 -0.73
N LYS A 216 22.05 8.07 -1.99
CA LYS A 216 22.92 9.11 -2.54
C LYS A 216 22.51 10.51 -2.10
N VAL A 217 21.21 10.81 -2.15
CA VAL A 217 20.66 12.16 -1.94
C VAL A 217 20.24 12.43 -0.49
N GLY A 218 20.02 11.35 0.28
CA GLY A 218 19.35 11.40 1.58
C GLY A 218 17.83 11.28 1.43
N ARG A 219 17.20 10.53 2.35
CA ARG A 219 15.77 10.17 2.27
C ARG A 219 14.86 11.39 2.28
N SER A 220 15.06 12.32 3.21
CA SER A 220 14.23 13.52 3.35
C SER A 220 14.38 14.45 2.15
N ASN A 221 15.62 14.70 1.72
CA ASN A 221 15.91 15.54 0.55
C ASN A 221 15.25 14.95 -0.72
N LEU A 222 15.35 13.63 -0.90
CA LEU A 222 14.72 12.97 -2.04
C LEU A 222 13.19 13.11 -2.02
N VAL A 223 12.55 13.01 -0.85
CA VAL A 223 11.10 13.21 -0.73
C VAL A 223 10.72 14.62 -1.19
N VAL A 224 11.45 15.65 -0.73
CA VAL A 224 11.21 17.04 -1.13
C VAL A 224 11.39 17.20 -2.64
N LEU A 225 12.50 16.72 -3.20
CA LEU A 225 12.77 16.81 -4.64
C LEU A 225 11.68 16.14 -5.48
N LEU A 226 11.25 14.94 -5.11
CA LEU A 226 10.20 14.22 -5.83
C LEU A 226 8.85 14.93 -5.72
N HIS A 227 8.55 15.56 -4.58
CA HIS A 227 7.31 16.32 -4.41
C HIS A 227 7.31 17.59 -5.24
N THR A 228 8.39 18.37 -5.17
CA THR A 228 8.53 19.58 -5.98
C THR A 228 8.47 19.24 -7.46
N ALA A 229 9.16 18.17 -7.90
CA ALA A 229 9.08 17.71 -9.28
C ALA A 229 7.65 17.30 -9.67
N SER A 230 6.97 16.51 -8.84
CA SER A 230 5.57 16.11 -9.08
C SER A 230 4.63 17.32 -9.20
N ALA A 231 4.77 18.30 -8.31
CA ALA A 231 3.97 19.54 -8.34
C ALA A 231 4.23 20.34 -9.62
N LEU A 232 5.50 20.48 -10.04
CA LEU A 232 5.87 21.17 -11.28
C LEU A 232 5.37 20.43 -12.52
N PHE A 233 5.48 19.10 -12.58
CA PHE A 233 4.94 18.31 -13.70
C PHE A 233 3.42 18.42 -13.78
N THR A 234 2.75 18.32 -12.63
CA THR A 234 1.29 18.46 -12.54
C THR A 234 0.88 19.87 -12.96
N LEU A 235 1.55 20.91 -12.49
CA LEU A 235 1.28 22.28 -12.90
C LEU A 235 1.59 22.51 -14.39
N GLY A 236 2.64 21.91 -14.95
CA GLY A 236 2.94 22.01 -16.38
C GLY A 236 1.89 21.34 -17.26
N ILE A 237 1.38 20.17 -16.85
CA ILE A 237 0.38 19.40 -17.60
C ILE A 237 -1.02 20.01 -17.46
N TYR A 238 -1.44 20.36 -16.22
CA TYR A 238 -2.78 20.87 -15.94
C TYR A 238 -2.88 22.39 -15.97
N GLY A 239 -1.81 23.12 -15.66
CA GLY A 239 -1.77 24.57 -15.70
C GLY A 239 -1.81 25.14 -17.11
N GLY A 240 -1.60 24.32 -18.15
CA GLY A 240 -1.99 24.67 -19.52
C GLY A 240 -3.50 24.91 -19.66
N GLY A 241 -4.33 24.30 -18.81
CA GLY A 241 -5.78 24.52 -18.75
C GLY A 241 -6.24 25.60 -17.77
N LEU A 242 -5.33 26.33 -17.10
CA LEU A 242 -5.67 27.62 -16.45
C LEU A 242 -5.81 28.75 -17.47
N PHE A 243 -5.41 28.50 -18.73
CA PHE A 243 -5.48 29.44 -19.85
C PHE A 243 -6.42 28.96 -20.97
N GLU A 244 -7.23 27.91 -20.71
CA GLU A 244 -8.41 27.53 -21.49
C GLU A 244 -9.68 27.98 -20.75
#